data_AF-A0A7Y4WEB3-F1
#
_entry.id   AF-A0A7Y4WEB3-F1
#
_cell.length_a   1.000
_cell.length_b   1.000
_cell.length_c   1.000
_cell.angle_alpha   90.00
_cell.angle_beta   90.00
_cell.angle_gamma   90.00
#
_symmetry.space_group_name_H-M   'P 1'
#
loop_
_entity.id
_entity.type
_entity.pdbx_description
1 polymer ?
#
loop_
_entity_poly.entity_id
_entity_poly.type
_entity_poly.pdbx_seq_one_letter_code
_entity_poly.pdbx_strand_id
1 'polypeptide(L)'
;MSVQHSHAGLTDSSPAAPLHAGLSAQPTSQDTNALDHALLLASQHRVMASLYATVSHDFRNSLNAMSLSAELLSRSTENGQADASLQRRYIDAIRQELRGMTRSLGNVFDESHFDRTPSARCRLSEILESVVSLLRARAEKQRVAIALDVPEGPIEVAGRAGELRLAVLNLAANAL
;
A
#
# COMPACT_ATOMS: atom_id res chain seq x y z
N MET A 1 -37.15 -90.37 0.60
CA MET A 1 -36.65 -89.07 1.12
C MET A 1 -37.65 -87.99 0.74
N SER A 2 -38.78 -87.96 1.43
CA SER A 2 -39.93 -87.14 1.06
C SER A 2 -40.08 -85.91 1.97
N VAL A 3 -40.71 -84.88 1.39
CA VAL A 3 -41.59 -83.86 2.02
C VAL A 3 -40.86 -82.66 2.67
N GLN A 4 -41.27 -81.37 2.58
CA GLN A 4 -42.29 -80.57 1.86
C GLN A 4 -42.29 -79.14 2.47
N HIS A 5 -42.57 -78.09 1.67
CA HIS A 5 -43.22 -76.79 1.99
C HIS A 5 -42.72 -75.93 3.19
N SER A 6 -43.04 -74.63 3.36
CA SER A 6 -43.51 -73.46 2.61
C SER A 6 -43.66 -72.33 3.68
N HIS A 7 -43.74 -71.07 3.23
CA HIS A 7 -44.30 -69.88 3.90
C HIS A 7 -43.48 -68.98 4.86
N ALA A 8 -43.25 -67.76 4.32
CA ALA A 8 -43.74 -66.44 4.76
C ALA A 8 -43.25 -65.78 6.07
N GLY A 9 -42.87 -64.50 5.91
CA GLY A 9 -42.75 -63.51 6.98
C GLY A 9 -42.18 -62.18 6.48
N LEU A 10 -43.06 -61.27 6.04
CA LEU A 10 -42.78 -59.83 5.92
C LEU A 10 -42.72 -59.22 7.32
N THR A 11 -41.66 -58.49 7.65
CA THR A 11 -41.74 -57.29 8.51
C THR A 11 -40.65 -56.29 8.16
N ASP A 12 -41.13 -55.12 7.76
CA ASP A 12 -40.51 -53.81 7.72
C ASP A 12 -39.63 -53.48 8.95
N SER A 13 -38.44 -52.93 8.70
CA SER A 13 -37.79 -51.88 9.53
C SER A 13 -36.44 -51.49 8.93
N SER A 14 -36.44 -50.33 8.27
CA SER A 14 -35.27 -49.44 8.17
C SER A 14 -34.70 -49.17 9.57
N PRO A 15 -33.37 -49.02 9.75
CA PRO A 15 -32.85 -47.65 9.77
C PRO A 15 -31.40 -47.46 9.29
N ALA A 16 -31.14 -46.19 8.95
CA ALA A 16 -29.89 -45.45 9.16
C ALA A 16 -28.70 -45.72 8.23
N ALA A 17 -28.58 -44.82 7.25
CA ALA A 17 -27.31 -44.45 6.64
C ALA A 17 -26.31 -43.93 7.71
N PRO A 18 -25.01 -44.26 7.61
CA PRO A 18 -24.00 -43.48 8.30
C PRO A 18 -23.76 -42.17 7.53
N LEU A 19 -24.40 -41.10 8.02
CA LEU A 19 -23.85 -39.75 7.99
C LEU A 19 -22.53 -39.76 8.79
N HIS A 20 -21.58 -38.90 8.43
CA HIS A 20 -20.25 -38.69 9.03
C HIS A 20 -19.07 -39.47 8.41
N ALA A 21 -18.85 -39.31 7.11
CA ALA A 21 -17.48 -39.28 6.59
C ALA A 21 -16.99 -37.83 6.72
N GLY A 22 -16.07 -37.61 7.66
CA GLY A 22 -15.61 -36.31 8.11
C GLY A 22 -15.12 -35.40 6.98
N LEU A 23 -15.74 -34.22 6.93
CA LEU A 23 -15.13 -33.02 6.38
C LEU A 23 -13.94 -32.66 7.28
N SER A 24 -12.81 -33.33 7.07
CA SER A 24 -11.53 -32.98 7.68
C SER A 24 -10.48 -32.92 6.58
N ALA A 25 -10.77 -32.09 5.56
CA ALA A 25 -9.71 -31.49 4.79
C ALA A 25 -9.00 -30.48 5.72
N GLN A 26 -8.12 -30.99 6.58
CA GLN A 26 -7.11 -30.13 7.19
C GLN A 26 -6.35 -29.50 6.03
N PRO A 27 -6.32 -28.15 5.92
CA PRO A 27 -5.54 -27.52 4.86
C PRO A 27 -4.11 -28.02 5.03
N THR A 28 -3.57 -28.63 3.98
CA THR A 28 -2.18 -29.09 4.03
C THR A 28 -1.31 -27.87 4.27
N SER A 29 -0.23 -28.02 5.03
CA SER A 29 0.69 -26.91 5.34
C SER A 29 1.26 -26.20 4.10
N GLN A 30 1.13 -26.80 2.90
CA GLN A 30 1.45 -26.19 1.61
C GLN A 30 0.36 -25.23 1.11
N ASP A 31 -0.92 -25.52 1.31
CA ASP A 31 -2.04 -24.68 0.88
C ASP A 31 -2.13 -23.39 1.70
N THR A 32 -1.89 -23.48 3.01
CA THR A 32 -1.79 -22.29 3.89
C THR A 32 -0.64 -21.39 3.47
N ASN A 33 0.52 -21.96 3.13
CA ASN A 33 1.70 -21.19 2.77
C ASN A 33 1.56 -20.51 1.39
N ALA A 34 0.90 -21.17 0.43
CA ALA A 34 0.58 -20.57 -0.87
C ALA A 34 -0.45 -19.44 -0.75
N LEU A 35 -1.46 -19.61 0.11
CA LEU A 35 -2.44 -18.56 0.39
C LEU A 35 -1.80 -17.37 1.11
N ASP A 36 -0.98 -17.62 2.13
CA ASP A 36 -0.23 -16.58 2.85
C ASP A 36 0.68 -15.79 1.91
N HIS A 37 1.36 -16.49 0.99
CA HIS A 37 2.19 -15.86 -0.03
C HIS A 37 1.36 -15.04 -1.03
N ALA A 38 0.20 -15.53 -1.46
CA ALA A 38 -0.70 -14.79 -2.35
C ALA A 38 -1.27 -13.55 -1.65
N LEU A 39 -1.60 -13.63 -0.36
CA LEU A 39 -2.04 -12.51 0.47
C LEU A 39 -0.92 -11.48 0.62
N LEU A 40 0.32 -11.92 0.85
CA LEU A 40 1.48 -11.06 0.91
C LEU A 40 1.67 -10.28 -0.40
N LEU A 41 1.65 -10.97 -1.55
CA LEU A 41 1.76 -10.32 -2.87
C LEU A 41 0.60 -9.35 -3.14
N ALA A 42 -0.64 -9.74 -2.80
CA ALA A 42 -1.79 -8.87 -2.97
C ALA A 42 -1.70 -7.61 -2.10
N SER A 43 -1.19 -7.73 -0.87
CA SER A 43 -0.92 -6.58 0.01
C SER A 43 0.17 -5.66 -0.55
N GLN A 44 1.27 -6.22 -1.07
CA GLN A 44 2.34 -5.48 -1.74
C GLN A 44 1.81 -4.69 -2.93
N HIS A 45 1.04 -5.34 -3.80
CA HIS A 45 0.42 -4.69 -4.96
C HIS A 45 -0.55 -3.58 -4.57
N ARG A 46 -1.36 -3.78 -3.53
CA ARG A 46 -2.27 -2.73 -3.03
C ARG A 46 -1.52 -1.50 -2.55
N VAL A 47 -0.41 -1.68 -1.82
CA VAL A 47 0.41 -0.56 -1.36
C VAL A 47 1.03 0.16 -2.55
N MET A 48 1.66 -0.57 -3.47
CA MET A 48 2.23 0.03 -4.68
C MET A 48 1.16 0.79 -5.47
N ALA A 49 -0.01 0.22 -5.66
CA ALA A 49 -1.12 0.89 -6.34
C ALA A 49 -1.58 2.16 -5.60
N SER A 50 -1.66 2.13 -4.27
CA SER A 50 -2.01 3.30 -3.45
C SER A 50 -0.93 4.39 -3.52
N LEU A 51 0.35 4.00 -3.52
CA LEU A 51 1.48 4.92 -3.69
C LEU A 51 1.42 5.56 -5.07
N TYR A 52 1.31 4.76 -6.13
CA TYR A 52 1.16 5.26 -7.49
C TYR A 52 -0.05 6.17 -7.65
N ALA A 53 -1.19 5.84 -7.05
CA ALA A 53 -2.38 6.68 -7.09
C ALA A 53 -2.16 8.04 -6.40
N THR A 54 -1.51 8.04 -5.24
CA THR A 54 -1.18 9.26 -4.48
C THR A 54 -0.21 10.14 -5.26
N VAL A 55 0.87 9.55 -5.77
CA VAL A 55 1.87 10.23 -6.60
C VAL A 55 1.25 10.79 -7.88
N SER A 56 0.39 10.00 -8.54
CA SER A 56 -0.34 10.44 -9.74
C SER A 56 -1.27 11.61 -9.45
N HIS A 57 -1.94 11.61 -8.30
CA HIS A 57 -2.79 12.71 -7.87
C HIS A 57 -1.96 13.98 -7.64
N ASP A 58 -0.85 13.86 -6.91
CA ASP A 58 -0.01 15.00 -6.59
C ASP A 58 0.71 15.56 -7.83
N PHE A 59 1.08 14.70 -8.78
CA PHE A 59 1.60 15.14 -10.09
C PHE A 59 0.56 15.91 -10.88
N ARG A 60 -0.68 15.42 -10.96
CA ARG A 60 -1.76 16.16 -11.63
C ARG A 60 -1.95 17.53 -11.01
N ASN A 61 -1.90 17.63 -9.69
CA ASN A 61 -2.06 18.90 -8.99
C ASN A 61 -0.89 19.88 -9.27
N SER A 62 0.35 19.44 -9.13
CA SER A 62 1.52 20.27 -9.41
C SER A 62 1.61 20.66 -10.89
N LEU A 63 1.25 19.76 -11.82
CA LEU A 63 1.17 20.08 -13.25
C LEU A 63 0.11 21.14 -13.54
N ASN A 64 -1.09 21.02 -12.97
CA ASN A 64 -2.15 22.01 -13.14
C ASN A 64 -1.73 23.39 -12.63
N ALA A 65 -1.07 23.45 -11.47
CA ALA A 65 -0.55 24.69 -10.90
C ALA A 65 0.56 25.34 -11.77
N MET A 66 1.45 24.52 -12.33
CA MET A 66 2.47 24.97 -13.29
C MET A 66 1.84 25.48 -14.58
N SER A 67 0.86 24.76 -15.14
CA SER A 67 0.13 25.17 -16.35
C SER A 67 -0.58 26.51 -16.15
N LEU A 68 -1.27 26.70 -15.02
CA LEU A 68 -1.90 27.97 -14.69
C LEU A 68 -0.88 29.11 -14.58
N SER A 69 0.23 28.87 -13.87
CA SER A 69 1.29 29.88 -13.72
C SER A 69 1.92 30.25 -15.06
N ALA A 70 2.10 29.29 -15.97
CA ALA A 70 2.60 29.52 -17.32
C ALA A 70 1.60 30.30 -18.18
N GLU A 71 0.30 29.99 -18.08
CA GLU A 71 -0.76 30.73 -18.79
C GLU A 71 -0.84 32.18 -18.31
N LEU A 72 -0.77 32.40 -16.99
CA LEU A 72 -0.73 33.75 -16.41
C LEU A 72 0.53 34.51 -16.84
N LEU A 73 1.68 33.85 -16.92
CA LEU A 73 2.91 34.44 -17.45
C LEU A 73 2.75 34.86 -18.92
N SER A 74 2.22 33.99 -19.78
CA SER A 74 2.01 34.30 -21.22
C SER A 74 1.11 35.51 -21.40
N ARG A 75 -0.05 35.54 -20.72
CA ARG A 75 -0.98 36.67 -20.76
C ARG A 75 -0.34 37.97 -20.25
N SER A 76 0.49 37.86 -19.22
CA SER A 76 1.18 39.01 -18.63
C SER A 76 2.22 39.61 -19.58
N THR A 77 2.87 38.78 -20.42
CA THR A 77 3.82 39.21 -21.44
C THR A 77 3.12 39.76 -22.69
N GLU A 78 2.01 39.14 -23.11
CA GLU A 78 1.23 39.55 -24.30
C GLU A 78 0.53 40.91 -24.09
N ASN A 79 -0.01 41.14 -22.89
CA ASN A 79 -0.73 42.38 -22.60
C ASN A 79 0.20 43.57 -22.32
N GLY A 80 1.51 43.36 -22.18
CA GLY A 80 2.50 44.41 -21.86
C GLY A 80 2.27 45.13 -20.52
N GLN A 81 1.35 44.63 -19.68
CA GLN A 81 0.86 45.29 -18.47
C GLN A 81 1.51 44.81 -17.17
N ALA A 82 2.30 43.74 -17.20
CA ALA A 82 2.91 43.20 -16.00
C ALA A 82 4.34 43.70 -15.80
N ASP A 83 4.59 44.28 -14.63
CA ASP A 83 5.93 44.55 -14.14
C ASP A 83 6.74 43.23 -14.03
N ALA A 84 8.06 43.32 -14.24
CA ALA A 84 9.00 42.21 -14.18
C ALA A 84 8.92 41.43 -12.85
N SER A 85 8.52 42.10 -11.77
CA SER A 85 8.27 41.49 -10.46
C SER A 85 7.15 40.43 -10.49
N LEU A 86 6.04 40.69 -11.20
CA LEU A 86 4.91 39.76 -11.29
C LEU A 86 5.26 38.55 -12.17
N GLN A 87 5.94 38.79 -13.29
CA GLN A 87 6.43 37.71 -14.17
C GLN A 87 7.39 36.77 -13.42
N ARG A 88 8.30 37.34 -12.63
CA ARG A 88 9.20 36.56 -11.79
C ARG A 88 8.47 35.69 -10.76
N ARG A 89 7.37 36.18 -10.17
CA ARG A 89 6.55 35.37 -9.24
C ARG A 89 5.96 34.13 -9.92
N TYR A 90 5.48 34.23 -11.16
CA TYR A 90 4.98 33.07 -11.90
C TYR A 90 6.08 32.06 -12.21
N ILE A 91 7.26 32.53 -12.62
CA ILE A 91 8.42 31.67 -12.86
C ILE A 91 8.85 30.96 -11.57
N ASP A 92 8.87 31.67 -10.44
CA ASP A 92 9.25 31.10 -9.15
C ASP A 92 8.22 30.08 -8.64
N ALA A 93 6.92 30.31 -8.88
CA ALA A 93 5.86 29.33 -8.61
C ALA A 93 6.07 28.04 -9.41
N ILE A 94 6.35 28.15 -10.71
CA ILE A 94 6.65 26.98 -11.57
C ILE A 94 7.86 26.21 -11.04
N ARG A 95 8.94 26.92 -10.70
CA ARG A 95 10.16 26.29 -10.15
C ARG A 95 9.91 25.63 -8.80
N GLN A 96 9.06 26.22 -7.97
CA GLN A 96 8.70 25.66 -6.67
C GLN A 96 7.93 24.35 -6.83
N GLU A 97 6.94 24.30 -7.72
CA GLU A 97 6.19 23.08 -8.04
C GLU A 97 7.11 22.01 -8.65
N LEU A 98 8.00 22.38 -9.56
CA LEU A 98 8.98 21.45 -10.15
C LEU A 98 9.89 20.82 -9.08
N ARG A 99 10.42 21.64 -8.14
CA ARG A 99 11.21 21.13 -7.00
C ARG A 99 10.41 20.26 -6.04
N GLY A 100 9.12 20.54 -5.88
CA GLY A 100 8.20 19.69 -5.13
C GLY A 100 8.05 18.33 -5.80
N MET A 101 7.76 18.33 -7.10
CA MET A 101 7.58 17.12 -7.89
C MET A 101 8.85 16.25 -7.95
N THR A 102 10.04 16.85 -8.11
CA THR A 102 11.32 16.11 -8.08
C THR A 102 11.59 15.49 -6.70
N ARG A 103 11.22 16.16 -5.59
CA ARG A 103 11.34 15.57 -4.24
C ARG A 103 10.35 14.43 -4.04
N SER A 104 9.09 14.59 -4.48
CA SER A 104 8.10 13.51 -4.41
C SER A 104 8.51 12.30 -5.26
N LEU A 105 9.09 12.54 -6.44
CA LEU A 105 9.71 11.51 -7.28
C LEU A 105 10.88 10.84 -6.57
N GLY A 106 11.82 11.62 -6.02
CA GLY A 106 12.98 11.11 -5.28
C GLY A 106 12.55 10.23 -4.10
N ASN A 107 11.56 10.65 -3.32
CA ASN A 107 11.03 9.83 -2.24
C ASN A 107 10.46 8.50 -2.77
N VAL A 108 9.73 8.50 -3.88
CA VAL A 108 9.17 7.26 -4.44
C VAL A 108 10.24 6.37 -5.08
N PHE A 109 11.26 6.97 -5.71
CA PHE A 109 12.29 6.26 -6.48
C PHE A 109 13.52 5.83 -5.66
N ASP A 110 14.00 6.65 -4.72
CA ASP A 110 15.02 6.22 -3.74
C ASP A 110 14.46 5.17 -2.77
N GLU A 111 13.15 5.17 -2.49
CA GLU A 111 12.48 4.15 -1.65
C GLU A 111 12.08 2.87 -2.39
N SER A 112 12.04 2.90 -3.73
CA SER A 112 11.77 1.73 -4.58
C SER A 112 13.04 1.12 -5.16
N HIS A 113 14.22 1.53 -4.69
CA HIS A 113 15.34 0.60 -4.61
C HIS A 113 14.88 -0.56 -3.72
N PHE A 114 14.30 -1.55 -4.40
CA PHE A 114 14.05 -2.90 -3.94
C PHE A 114 15.43 -3.48 -3.70
N ASP A 115 16.09 -2.99 -2.66
CA ASP A 115 17.45 -3.31 -2.32
C ASP A 115 17.38 -4.79 -1.95
N ARG A 116 17.77 -5.62 -2.92
CA ARG A 116 18.04 -7.05 -2.75
C ARG A 116 19.23 -7.27 -1.80
N THR A 117 19.70 -6.20 -1.17
CA THR A 117 20.67 -6.16 -0.11
C THR A 117 20.27 -7.19 0.95
N PRO A 118 21.21 -8.09 1.33
CA PRO A 118 20.98 -9.09 2.37
C PRO A 118 20.44 -8.43 3.64
N SER A 119 19.75 -9.21 4.49
CA SER A 119 19.28 -8.75 5.80
C SER A 119 20.41 -8.00 6.50
N ALA A 120 20.21 -6.69 6.69
CA ALA A 120 21.20 -5.77 7.22
C ALA A 120 20.66 -5.13 8.49
N ARG A 121 21.53 -4.48 9.27
CA ARG A 121 21.08 -3.63 10.36
C ARG A 121 20.45 -2.37 9.76
N CYS A 122 19.16 -2.21 9.96
CA CYS A 122 18.39 -1.05 9.53
C CYS A 122 18.12 -0.15 10.73
N ARG A 123 18.27 1.16 10.56
CA ARG A 123 17.87 2.11 11.59
C ARG A 123 16.35 2.34 11.52
N LEU A 124 15.64 1.94 12.57
CA LEU A 124 14.18 1.98 12.59
C LEU A 124 13.64 3.41 12.54
N SER A 125 14.32 4.37 13.17
CA SER A 125 13.89 5.78 13.15
C SER A 125 13.83 6.32 11.72
N GLU A 126 14.83 6.03 10.88
CA GLU A 126 14.86 6.46 9.48
C GLU A 126 13.70 5.87 8.67
N ILE A 127 13.35 4.60 8.92
CA ILE A 127 12.20 3.94 8.28
C ILE A 127 10.89 4.63 8.73
N LEU A 128 10.72 4.88 10.02
CA LEU A 128 9.52 5.51 10.54
C LEU A 128 9.35 6.95 10.03
N GLU A 129 10.42 7.75 10.07
CA GLU A 129 10.44 9.13 9.57
C GLU A 129 10.07 9.20 8.09
N SER A 130 10.57 8.27 7.29
CA SER A 130 10.24 8.20 5.87
C SER A 130 8.76 7.95 5.59
N VAL A 131 8.14 7.02 6.32
CA VAL A 131 6.71 6.71 6.18
C VAL A 131 5.85 7.90 6.64
N VAL A 132 6.23 8.56 7.73
CA VAL A 132 5.53 9.76 8.21
C VAL A 132 5.61 10.88 7.17
N SER A 133 6.78 11.10 6.57
CA SER A 133 6.98 12.08 5.50
C SER A 133 6.05 11.81 4.30
N LEU A 134 5.95 10.55 3.89
CA LEU A 134 5.11 10.13 2.77
C LEU A 134 3.61 10.30 3.04
N LEU A 135 3.18 10.04 4.28
CA LEU A 135 1.76 10.12 4.66
C LEU A 135 1.31 11.52 5.08
N ARG A 136 2.22 12.47 5.30
CA ARG A 136 1.93 13.81 5.82
C ARG A 136 0.83 14.52 5.02
N ALA A 137 0.95 14.57 3.69
CA ALA A 137 -0.01 15.24 2.83
C ALA A 137 -1.42 14.60 2.89
N ARG A 138 -1.50 13.28 3.05
CA ARG A 138 -2.77 12.56 3.20
C ARG A 138 -3.40 12.85 4.57
N ALA A 139 -2.60 12.79 5.63
CA ALA A 139 -3.04 13.05 6.99
C ALA A 139 -3.58 14.49 7.16
N GLU A 140 -2.90 15.48 6.57
CA GLU A 140 -3.36 16.87 6.55
C GLU A 140 -4.73 17.02 5.87
N LYS A 141 -4.95 16.37 4.72
CA LYS A 141 -6.24 16.37 4.01
C LYS A 141 -7.36 15.73 4.85
N GLN A 142 -7.05 14.64 5.55
CA GLN A 142 -7.99 13.95 6.43
C GLN A 142 -8.12 14.59 7.83
N ARG A 143 -7.35 15.64 8.12
CA ARG A 143 -7.28 16.33 9.43
C ARG A 143 -6.89 15.40 10.58
N VAL A 144 -6.00 14.44 10.30
CA VAL A 144 -5.44 13.52 11.29
C VAL A 144 -4.00 13.94 11.60
N ALA A 145 -3.63 13.93 12.89
CA ALA A 145 -2.26 14.19 13.33
C ALA A 145 -1.48 12.89 13.42
N ILE A 146 -0.28 12.85 12.84
CA ILE A 146 0.67 11.74 12.99
C ILE A 146 1.75 12.17 13.98
N ALA A 147 1.90 11.44 15.08
CA ALA A 147 2.97 11.63 16.05
C ALA A 147 3.92 10.42 16.01
N LEU A 148 5.22 10.70 16.06
CA LEU A 148 6.24 9.67 16.15
C LEU A 148 6.91 9.77 17.53
N ASP A 149 6.75 8.72 18.34
CA ASP A 149 7.37 8.61 19.65
C ASP A 149 8.45 7.52 19.58
N VAL A 150 9.71 7.95 19.54
CA VAL A 150 10.88 7.06 19.40
C VAL A 150 11.86 7.35 20.53
N PRO A 151 12.40 6.32 21.20
CA PRO A 151 13.45 6.47 22.21
C PRO A 151 14.65 7.27 21.70
N GLU A 152 15.31 7.99 22.60
CA GLU A 152 16.59 8.64 22.31
C GLU A 152 17.68 7.57 22.05
N GLY A 153 18.16 7.49 20.81
CA GLY A 153 19.24 6.60 20.39
C GLY A 153 18.92 5.78 19.13
N PRO A 154 19.94 5.28 18.43
CA PRO A 154 19.72 4.49 17.22
C PRO A 154 19.14 3.11 17.57
N ILE A 155 17.89 2.86 17.15
CA ILE A 155 17.29 1.52 17.18
C ILE A 155 17.66 0.82 15.89
N GLU A 156 18.59 -0.14 15.98
CA GLU A 156 18.98 -0.99 14.85
C GLU A 156 18.23 -2.33 14.89
N VAL A 157 17.55 -2.67 13.80
CA VAL A 157 16.84 -3.94 13.63
C VAL A 157 17.44 -4.72 12.48
N ALA A 158 17.55 -6.03 12.62
CA ALA A 158 17.95 -6.90 11.51
C ALA A 158 16.77 -7.09 10.57
N GLY A 159 16.91 -6.71 9.31
CA GLY A 159 15.86 -6.91 8.32
C GLY A 159 16.17 -6.30 6.96
N ARG A 160 15.15 -6.25 6.10
CA ARG A 160 15.19 -5.51 4.85
C ARG A 160 14.40 -4.22 5.03
N ALA A 161 15.08 -3.08 4.86
CA ALA A 161 14.48 -1.77 5.09
C ALA A 161 13.20 -1.55 4.25
N GLY A 162 13.19 -2.03 3.00
CA GLY A 162 12.01 -1.94 2.13
C GLY A 162 10.81 -2.75 2.64
N GLU A 163 11.01 -3.97 3.13
CA GLU A 163 9.94 -4.81 3.70
C GLU A 163 9.39 -4.21 4.99
N LEU A 164 10.26 -3.72 5.87
CA LEU A 164 9.88 -3.04 7.11
C LEU A 164 9.10 -1.75 6.83
N ARG A 165 9.55 -0.95 5.86
CA ARG A 165 8.86 0.27 5.44
C ARG A 165 7.48 -0.04 4.91
N LEU A 166 7.36 -1.07 4.07
CA LEU A 166 6.08 -1.50 3.52
C LEU A 166 5.12 -1.97 4.63
N ALA A 167 5.63 -2.73 5.61
CA ALA A 167 4.83 -3.18 6.75
C ALA A 167 4.31 -1.98 7.56
N VAL A 168 5.18 -1.03 7.91
CA VAL A 168 4.79 0.18 8.64
C VAL A 168 3.81 1.03 7.83
N LEU A 169 4.07 1.23 6.54
CA LEU A 169 3.20 2.00 5.65
C LEU A 169 1.80 1.36 5.55
N ASN A 170 1.70 0.04 5.49
CA ASN A 170 0.43 -0.67 5.50
C ASN A 170 -0.37 -0.38 6.77
N LEU A 171 0.27 -0.45 7.93
CA LEU A 171 -0.39 -0.18 9.21
C LEU A 171 -0.82 1.28 9.32
N ALA A 172 0.08 2.20 8.97
CA ALA A 172 -0.17 3.64 9.07
C ALA A 172 -1.22 4.13 8.05
N ALA A 173 -1.21 3.63 6.82
CA ALA A 173 -2.21 3.97 5.81
C ALA A 173 -3.60 3.42 6.16
N ASN A 174 -3.69 2.28 6.85
CA ASN A 174 -4.97 1.76 7.35
C ASN A 174 -5.52 2.55 8.54
N ALA A 175 -4.66 3.23 9.29
CA ALA A 175 -5.05 4.09 10.41
C ALA A 175 -5.53 5.49 9.96
N LEU A 176 -5.40 5.82 8.66
CA LEU A 176 -5.71 7.11 8.02
C LEU A 176 -6.95 7.05 7.11
#